data_AF-A0A957ZXE6-F1
#
_entry.id   AF-A0A957ZXE6-F1
#
_cell.length_a   1.000
_cell.length_b   1.000
_cell.length_c   1.000
_cell.angle_alpha   90.00
_cell.angle_beta   90.00
_cell.angle_gamma   90.00
#
_symmetry.space_group_name_H-M   'P 1'
#
loop_
_entity.id
_entity.type
_entity.pdbx_description
1 polymer ?
#
loop_
_entity_poly.entity_id
_entity_poly.type
_entity_poly.pdbx_seq_one_letter_code
_entity_poly.pdbx_strand_id
1 'polypeptide(L)'
;ETGLADLVLEKLRLPASLPDLAEWRNLITRLTAPKTSIRIGLVGKYVELHDAYMSVREALYHAGISNNRQVEIIWIHSGDLEKGKGWEHFPTLDGVVVPGGFGYRGIEGKVMAARWARKHQVPYLGLCLGMQVMCIEFARHLLQNDEPNSTEFDANTEYPIISLMPDQHEMTDMGGTMRLGGY
;
A
#
# COMPACT_ATOMS: atom_id res chain seq x y z
N GLU A 1 8.81 -33.75 6.73
CA GLU A 1 9.12 -34.45 5.48
C GLU A 1 10.63 -34.56 5.22
N THR A 2 11.45 -33.56 5.55
CA THR A 2 12.91 -33.59 5.30
C THR A 2 13.79 -33.78 6.56
N GLY A 3 13.19 -33.97 7.75
CA GLY A 3 13.92 -34.28 8.99
C GLY A 3 14.72 -33.12 9.62
N LEU A 4 14.62 -31.90 9.08
CA LEU A 4 15.40 -30.75 9.58
C LEU A 4 15.06 -30.39 11.04
N ALA A 5 13.79 -30.43 11.41
CA ALA A 5 13.36 -30.13 12.78
C ALA A 5 13.97 -31.13 13.79
N ASP A 6 13.98 -32.42 13.44
CA ASP A 6 14.54 -33.49 14.28
C ASP A 6 16.05 -33.28 14.49
N LEU A 7 16.77 -32.93 13.42
CA LEU A 7 18.20 -32.62 13.50
C LEU A 7 18.49 -31.41 14.40
N VAL A 8 17.68 -30.34 14.31
CA VAL A 8 17.84 -29.15 15.16
C VAL A 8 17.56 -29.49 16.63
N LEU A 9 16.50 -30.24 16.91
CA LEU A 9 16.15 -30.69 18.27
C LEU A 9 17.26 -31.55 18.87
N GLU A 10 17.82 -32.48 18.10
CA GLU A 10 18.95 -33.32 18.52
C GLU A 10 20.19 -32.47 18.86
N LYS A 11 20.58 -31.55 17.96
CA LYS A 11 21.76 -30.69 18.15
C LYS A 11 21.62 -29.77 19.35
N LEU A 12 20.42 -29.24 19.58
CA LEU A 12 20.12 -28.35 20.70
C LEU A 12 19.74 -29.10 21.99
N ARG A 13 19.64 -30.43 21.95
CA ARG A 13 19.21 -31.29 23.06
C ARG A 13 17.85 -30.86 23.64
N LEU A 14 16.95 -30.42 22.78
CA LEU A 14 15.59 -30.02 23.14
C LEU A 14 14.65 -31.23 23.11
N PRO A 15 13.62 -31.27 23.97
CA PRO A 15 12.64 -32.34 23.95
C PRO A 15 11.86 -32.32 22.63
N ALA A 16 11.73 -33.49 22.00
CA ALA A 16 10.94 -33.64 20.79
C ALA A 16 9.45 -33.76 21.15
N SER A 17 8.61 -33.02 20.42
CA SER A 17 7.16 -33.15 20.45
C SER A 17 6.64 -33.13 19.01
N LEU A 18 5.51 -33.79 18.77
CA LEU A 18 4.84 -33.74 17.47
C LEU A 18 4.25 -32.33 17.29
N PRO A 19 4.66 -31.58 16.24
CA PRO A 19 4.10 -30.26 16.02
C PRO A 19 2.65 -30.35 15.58
N ASP A 20 1.80 -29.49 16.13
CA ASP A 20 0.47 -29.27 15.58
C ASP A 20 0.58 -28.41 14.31
N LEU A 21 0.19 -28.99 13.18
CA LEU A 21 0.23 -28.36 11.86
C LEU A 21 -1.17 -28.11 11.30
N ALA A 22 -2.23 -28.22 12.12
CA ALA A 22 -3.61 -28.08 11.68
C ALA A 22 -3.87 -26.73 10.99
N GLU A 23 -3.40 -25.62 11.57
CA GLU A 23 -3.57 -24.28 11.00
C GLU A 23 -2.83 -24.12 9.67
N TRP A 24 -1.60 -24.61 9.57
CA TRP A 24 -0.81 -24.57 8.34
C TRP A 24 -1.48 -25.38 7.23
N ARG A 25 -1.96 -26.59 7.54
CA ARG A 25 -2.70 -27.42 6.57
C ARG A 25 -3.96 -26.71 6.08
N ASN A 26 -4.74 -26.13 6.99
CA ASN A 26 -5.94 -25.37 6.64
C ASN A 26 -5.61 -24.14 5.77
N LEU A 27 -4.52 -23.43 6.08
CA LEU A 27 -4.03 -22.32 5.24
C LEU A 27 -3.71 -22.80 3.82
N ILE A 28 -2.98 -23.92 3.66
CA ILE A 28 -2.65 -24.48 2.33
C ILE A 28 -3.91 -24.91 1.58
N THR A 29 -4.88 -25.52 2.25
CA THR A 29 -6.17 -25.87 1.64
C THR A 29 -6.89 -24.62 1.12
N ARG A 30 -6.97 -23.56 1.93
CA ARG A 30 -7.57 -22.28 1.51
C ARG A 30 -6.79 -21.64 0.38
N LEU A 31 -5.46 -21.66 0.42
CA LEU A 31 -4.59 -21.11 -0.61
C LEU A 31 -4.81 -21.79 -1.97
N THR A 32 -4.92 -23.11 -2.00
CA THR A 32 -5.00 -23.90 -3.25
C THR A 32 -6.41 -24.08 -3.81
N ALA A 33 -7.46 -23.85 -3.00
CA ALA A 33 -8.84 -23.93 -3.46
C ALA A 33 -9.12 -22.96 -4.64
N PRO A 34 -9.96 -23.33 -5.63
CA PRO A 34 -10.42 -22.41 -6.66
C PRO A 34 -11.17 -21.21 -6.08
N LYS A 35 -10.91 -20.00 -6.59
CA LYS A 35 -11.51 -18.75 -6.11
C LYS A 35 -11.87 -17.84 -7.28
N THR A 36 -12.83 -16.96 -7.08
CA THR A 36 -13.05 -15.83 -8.00
C THR A 36 -11.96 -14.79 -7.81
N SER A 37 -11.45 -14.27 -8.92
CA SER A 37 -10.43 -13.22 -8.91
C SER A 37 -11.03 -11.83 -8.66
N ILE A 38 -10.26 -10.98 -7.99
CA ILE A 38 -10.47 -9.53 -7.91
C ILE A 38 -9.18 -8.81 -8.31
N ARG A 39 -9.30 -7.69 -9.01
CA ARG A 39 -8.16 -6.92 -9.54
C ARG A 39 -7.93 -5.67 -8.70
N ILE A 40 -6.77 -5.61 -8.03
CA ILE A 40 -6.40 -4.50 -7.17
C ILE A 40 -5.27 -3.72 -7.83
N GLY A 41 -5.52 -2.45 -8.16
CA GLY A 41 -4.49 -1.56 -8.69
C GLY A 41 -3.60 -1.02 -7.58
N LEU A 42 -2.33 -1.41 -7.56
CA LEU A 42 -1.33 -0.86 -6.65
C LEU A 42 -0.57 0.27 -7.38
N VAL A 43 -0.87 1.51 -7.01
CA VAL A 43 -0.32 2.71 -7.67
C VAL A 43 0.89 3.21 -6.90
N GLY A 44 2.08 2.86 -7.37
CA GLY A 44 3.34 3.08 -6.66
C GLY A 44 4.39 3.82 -7.49
N LYS A 45 5.46 4.27 -6.83
CA LYS A 45 6.62 4.90 -7.49
C LYS A 45 7.62 3.86 -8.01
N TYR A 46 7.78 2.75 -7.31
CA TYR A 46 8.77 1.71 -7.62
C TYR A 46 8.09 0.39 -7.99
N VAL A 47 7.13 0.44 -8.92
CA VAL A 47 6.39 -0.78 -9.28
C VAL A 47 7.22 -1.79 -10.07
N GLU A 48 8.34 -1.38 -10.67
CA GLU A 48 9.28 -2.31 -11.32
C GLU A 48 10.04 -3.18 -10.30
N LEU A 49 10.16 -2.70 -9.06
CA LEU A 49 10.71 -3.46 -7.95
C LEU A 49 9.57 -3.87 -7.02
N HIS A 50 8.89 -4.97 -7.36
CA HIS A 50 7.76 -5.49 -6.57
C HIS A 50 8.10 -5.65 -5.07
N ASP A 51 9.36 -5.94 -4.75
CA ASP A 51 9.84 -6.12 -3.39
C ASP A 51 9.73 -4.84 -2.54
N ALA A 52 9.75 -3.65 -3.16
CA ALA A 52 9.52 -2.38 -2.47
C ALA A 52 8.14 -2.31 -1.79
N TYR A 53 7.20 -3.14 -2.22
CA TYR A 53 5.84 -3.23 -1.69
C TYR A 53 5.48 -4.64 -1.22
N MET A 54 6.48 -5.48 -0.90
CA MET A 54 6.27 -6.88 -0.50
C MET A 54 5.27 -7.00 0.66
N SER A 55 5.40 -6.18 1.71
CA SER A 55 4.50 -6.22 2.86
C SER A 55 3.04 -5.90 2.48
N VAL A 56 2.83 -4.94 1.59
CA VAL A 56 1.49 -4.57 1.09
C VAL A 56 0.92 -5.70 0.21
N ARG A 57 1.75 -6.28 -0.66
CA ARG A 57 1.39 -7.43 -1.49
C ARG A 57 0.95 -8.62 -0.64
N GLU A 58 1.75 -9.03 0.35
CA GLU A 58 1.41 -10.16 1.21
C GLU A 58 0.16 -9.87 2.05
N ALA A 59 -0.02 -8.65 2.56
CA ALA A 59 -1.24 -8.26 3.27
C ALA A 59 -2.49 -8.38 2.39
N LEU A 60 -2.40 -7.98 1.11
CA LEU A 60 -3.49 -8.15 0.16
C LEU A 60 -3.80 -9.63 -0.11
N TYR A 61 -2.78 -10.47 -0.27
CA TYR A 61 -2.98 -11.91 -0.42
C TYR A 61 -3.61 -12.54 0.82
N HIS A 62 -3.15 -12.18 2.02
CA HIS A 62 -3.74 -12.64 3.28
C HIS A 62 -5.22 -12.24 3.40
N ALA A 63 -5.56 -11.01 3.03
CA ALA A 63 -6.94 -10.53 2.98
C ALA A 63 -7.76 -11.33 1.95
N GLY A 64 -7.21 -11.58 0.76
CA GLY A 64 -7.84 -12.39 -0.29
C GLY A 64 -8.17 -13.81 0.19
N ILE A 65 -7.18 -14.51 0.76
CA ILE A 65 -7.33 -15.88 1.28
C ILE A 65 -8.42 -15.92 2.36
N SER A 66 -8.42 -14.95 3.27
CA SER A 66 -9.40 -14.86 4.36
C SER A 66 -10.82 -14.61 3.86
N ASN A 67 -10.97 -13.97 2.69
CA ASN A 67 -12.25 -13.66 2.05
C ASN A 67 -12.61 -14.63 0.90
N ASN A 68 -11.88 -15.74 0.74
CA ASN A 68 -12.07 -16.69 -0.36
C ASN A 68 -12.02 -16.03 -1.76
N ARG A 69 -11.11 -15.06 -1.94
CA ARG A 69 -10.83 -14.38 -3.22
C ARG A 69 -9.39 -14.59 -3.66
N GLN A 70 -9.18 -14.65 -4.97
CA GLN A 70 -7.85 -14.57 -5.56
C GLN A 70 -7.55 -13.12 -5.90
N VAL A 71 -6.54 -12.52 -5.27
CA VAL A 71 -6.15 -11.14 -5.58
C VAL A 71 -5.16 -11.14 -6.74
N GLU A 72 -5.52 -10.45 -7.82
CA GLU A 72 -4.61 -10.09 -8.91
C GLU A 72 -4.16 -8.65 -8.70
N ILE A 73 -2.87 -8.45 -8.45
CA ILE A 73 -2.31 -7.10 -8.28
C ILE A 73 -1.91 -6.55 -9.64
N ILE A 74 -2.51 -5.42 -10.00
CA ILE A 74 -2.13 -4.65 -11.19
C ILE A 74 -1.18 -3.55 -10.74
N TRP A 75 0.08 -3.69 -11.13
CA TRP A 75 1.15 -2.79 -10.76
C TRP A 75 1.14 -1.56 -11.67
N ILE A 76 0.88 -0.39 -11.11
CA ILE A 76 0.69 0.85 -11.87
C ILE A 76 1.72 1.89 -11.44
N HIS A 77 2.58 2.29 -12.38
CA HIS A 77 3.61 3.28 -12.11
C HIS A 77 3.01 4.69 -12.05
N SER A 78 3.10 5.35 -10.91
CA SER A 78 2.42 6.66 -10.74
C SER A 78 3.00 7.75 -11.65
N GLY A 79 4.31 7.73 -11.92
CA GLY A 79 4.90 8.65 -12.89
C GLY A 79 4.53 8.38 -14.36
N ASP A 80 3.94 7.23 -14.67
CA ASP A 80 3.41 6.95 -16.01
C ASP A 80 1.99 7.51 -16.17
N LEU A 81 1.21 7.52 -15.09
CA LEU A 81 -0.11 8.18 -15.07
C LEU A 81 -0.01 9.68 -15.37
N GLU A 82 1.02 10.34 -14.84
CA GLU A 82 1.34 11.75 -15.13
C GLU A 82 1.64 12.00 -16.63
N LYS A 83 2.13 10.97 -17.33
CA LYS A 83 2.42 10.99 -18.77
C LYS A 83 1.25 10.47 -19.61
N GLY A 84 0.10 10.20 -18.99
CA GLY A 84 -1.08 9.66 -19.67
C GLY A 84 -1.00 8.18 -20.04
N LYS A 85 -0.12 7.40 -19.40
CA LYS A 85 0.04 5.95 -19.64
C LYS A 85 -0.47 5.12 -18.45
N GLY A 86 -0.88 3.88 -18.69
CA GLY A 86 -1.34 2.95 -17.64
C GLY A 86 -2.82 3.11 -17.25
N TRP A 87 -3.52 4.10 -17.83
CA TRP A 87 -4.95 4.35 -17.61
C TRP A 87 -5.85 3.24 -18.18
N GLU A 88 -5.36 2.47 -19.15
CA GLU A 88 -6.03 1.31 -19.73
C GLU A 88 -6.36 0.22 -18.70
N HIS A 89 -5.65 0.17 -17.58
CA HIS A 89 -5.89 -0.80 -16.51
C HIS A 89 -7.09 -0.42 -15.63
N PHE A 90 -7.33 0.86 -15.43
CA PHE A 90 -8.26 1.38 -14.42
C PHE A 90 -9.70 0.88 -14.56
N PRO A 91 -10.32 0.83 -15.76
CA PRO A 91 -11.69 0.34 -15.92
C PRO A 91 -11.92 -1.10 -15.48
N THR A 92 -10.85 -1.87 -15.28
CA THR A 92 -10.92 -3.29 -14.87
C THR A 92 -10.65 -3.50 -13.38
N LEU A 93 -10.35 -2.44 -12.62
CA LEU A 93 -9.97 -2.54 -11.22
C LEU A 93 -11.22 -2.62 -10.33
N ASP A 94 -11.20 -3.56 -9.38
CA ASP A 94 -12.20 -3.68 -8.31
C ASP A 94 -11.83 -2.82 -7.08
N GLY A 95 -10.58 -2.35 -7.01
CA GLY A 95 -10.10 -1.48 -5.95
C GLY A 95 -8.73 -0.89 -6.25
N VAL A 96 -8.40 0.22 -5.60
CA VAL A 96 -7.12 0.92 -5.72
C VAL A 96 -6.44 1.01 -4.37
N VAL A 97 -5.15 0.68 -4.33
CA VAL A 97 -4.28 0.84 -3.16
C VAL A 97 -3.15 1.80 -3.51
N VAL A 98 -3.02 2.87 -2.74
CA VAL A 98 -1.86 3.78 -2.82
C VAL A 98 -1.02 3.59 -1.56
N PRO A 99 0.17 2.97 -1.68
CA PRO A 99 1.03 2.73 -0.54
C PRO A 99 1.73 4.01 -0.05
N GLY A 100 2.46 3.86 1.05
CA GLY A 100 3.36 4.89 1.56
C GLY A 100 4.46 5.26 0.56
N GLY A 101 5.13 6.38 0.82
CA GLY A 101 6.26 6.85 0.04
C GLY A 101 6.81 8.15 0.60
N PHE A 102 7.79 8.73 -0.10
CA PHE A 102 8.45 9.97 0.29
C PHE A 102 8.84 10.78 -0.95
N GLY A 103 8.85 12.10 -0.79
CA GLY A 103 9.26 13.06 -1.81
C GLY A 103 8.25 13.24 -2.94
N TYR A 104 8.48 14.27 -3.76
CA TYR A 104 7.52 14.80 -4.73
C TYR A 104 7.26 13.92 -5.97
N ARG A 105 8.18 13.01 -6.31
CA ARG A 105 8.11 12.25 -7.57
C ARG A 105 6.91 11.31 -7.61
N GLY A 106 6.08 11.45 -8.64
CA GLY A 106 4.94 10.56 -8.87
C GLY A 106 3.74 10.84 -7.96
N ILE A 107 3.70 12.00 -7.29
CA ILE A 107 2.59 12.40 -6.40
C ILE A 107 1.36 12.76 -7.20
N GLU A 108 1.49 13.56 -8.26
CA GLU A 108 0.35 13.98 -9.07
C GLU A 108 -0.32 12.78 -9.74
N GLY A 109 0.46 11.78 -10.19
CA GLY A 109 -0.10 10.52 -10.70
C GLY A 109 -0.95 9.78 -9.66
N LYS A 110 -0.57 9.80 -8.38
CA LYS A 110 -1.36 9.22 -7.29
C LYS A 110 -2.61 10.05 -7.01
N VAL A 111 -2.52 11.38 -7.05
CA VAL A 111 -3.68 12.29 -6.92
C VAL A 111 -4.68 12.02 -8.04
N MET A 112 -4.21 11.86 -9.28
CA MET A 112 -5.06 11.49 -10.43
C MET A 112 -5.72 10.13 -10.21
N ALA A 113 -5.01 9.14 -9.67
CA ALA A 113 -5.57 7.82 -9.36
C ALA A 113 -6.67 7.90 -8.27
N ALA A 114 -6.44 8.67 -7.19
CA ALA A 114 -7.45 8.94 -6.17
C ALA A 114 -8.69 9.63 -6.75
N ARG A 115 -8.47 10.62 -7.64
CA ARG A 115 -9.54 11.33 -8.35
C ARG A 115 -10.36 10.39 -9.22
N TRP A 116 -9.70 9.49 -9.93
CA TRP A 116 -10.37 8.48 -10.74
C TRP A 116 -11.22 7.56 -9.87
N ALA A 117 -10.66 7.02 -8.79
CA ALA A 117 -11.36 6.10 -7.89
C ALA A 117 -12.63 6.75 -7.31
N ARG A 118 -12.52 7.99 -6.83
CA ARG A 118 -13.67 8.77 -6.33
C ARG A 118 -14.74 9.00 -7.41
N LYS A 119 -14.34 9.43 -8.61
CA LYS A 119 -15.29 9.70 -9.71
C LYS A 119 -16.02 8.45 -10.21
N HIS A 120 -15.38 7.29 -10.14
CA HIS A 120 -15.95 6.02 -10.62
C HIS A 120 -16.49 5.16 -9.48
N GLN A 121 -16.52 5.68 -8.25
CA GLN A 121 -16.99 4.98 -7.06
C GLN A 121 -16.29 3.63 -6.83
N VAL A 122 -15.00 3.56 -7.17
CA VAL A 122 -14.16 2.39 -6.94
C VAL A 122 -13.51 2.49 -5.55
N PRO A 123 -13.54 1.43 -4.71
CA PRO A 123 -12.91 1.44 -3.40
C PRO A 123 -11.44 1.85 -3.45
N TYR A 124 -11.04 2.73 -2.54
CA TYR A 124 -9.67 3.26 -2.44
C TYR A 124 -9.13 3.05 -1.02
N LEU A 125 -7.90 2.55 -0.91
CA LEU A 125 -7.15 2.44 0.34
C LEU A 125 -5.84 3.21 0.23
N GLY A 126 -5.74 4.31 0.98
CA GLY A 126 -4.52 5.11 1.11
C GLY A 126 -3.73 4.74 2.36
N LEU A 127 -2.49 4.29 2.18
CA LEU A 127 -1.58 3.97 3.30
C LEU A 127 -0.59 5.11 3.52
N CYS A 128 -0.60 5.72 4.71
CA CYS A 128 0.31 6.82 5.07
C CYS A 128 0.24 7.96 4.03
N LEU A 129 1.24 8.10 3.16
CA LEU A 129 1.21 9.04 2.03
C LEU A 129 -0.05 8.87 1.15
N GLY A 130 -0.53 7.65 0.92
CA GLY A 130 -1.74 7.43 0.14
C GLY A 130 -3.00 8.06 0.76
N MET A 131 -3.04 8.19 2.08
CA MET A 131 -4.10 8.92 2.79
C MET A 131 -3.93 10.43 2.60
N GLN A 132 -2.70 10.95 2.70
CA GLN A 132 -2.43 12.37 2.45
C GLN A 132 -2.84 12.77 1.01
N VAL A 133 -2.49 11.95 0.02
CA VAL A 133 -2.89 12.13 -1.38
C VAL A 133 -4.41 12.17 -1.55
N MET A 134 -5.14 11.31 -0.83
CA MET A 134 -6.60 11.30 -0.85
C MET A 134 -7.17 12.60 -0.28
N CYS A 135 -6.63 13.11 0.83
CA CYS A 135 -7.02 14.40 1.38
C CYS A 135 -6.74 15.54 0.40
N ILE A 136 -5.57 15.54 -0.26
CA ILE A 136 -5.20 16.51 -1.30
C ILE A 136 -6.23 16.50 -2.43
N GLU A 137 -6.53 15.33 -3.01
CA GLU A 137 -7.52 15.23 -4.09
C GLU A 137 -8.90 15.74 -3.66
N PHE A 138 -9.33 15.40 -2.45
CA PHE A 138 -10.63 15.79 -1.96
C PHE A 138 -10.73 17.30 -1.71
N ALA A 139 -9.69 17.92 -1.14
CA ALA A 139 -9.62 19.36 -0.97
C ALA A 139 -9.66 20.08 -2.34
N ARG A 140 -8.87 19.59 -3.30
CA ARG A 140 -8.88 20.12 -4.68
C ARG A 140 -10.25 20.00 -5.33
N HIS A 141 -10.95 18.88 -5.10
CA HIS A 141 -12.29 18.69 -5.60
C HIS A 141 -13.30 19.66 -4.99
N LEU A 142 -13.31 19.85 -3.67
CA LEU A 142 -14.27 20.74 -3.01
C LEU A 142 -14.04 22.20 -3.38
N LEU A 143 -12.77 22.62 -3.49
CA LEU A 143 -12.40 23.99 -3.80
C LEU A 143 -12.38 24.29 -5.31
N GLN A 144 -12.53 23.27 -6.16
CA GLN A 144 -12.40 23.40 -7.62
C GLN A 144 -11.08 24.09 -8.02
N ASN A 145 -10.02 23.83 -7.26
CA ASN A 145 -8.69 24.41 -7.40
C ASN A 145 -7.67 23.29 -7.23
N ASP A 146 -6.63 23.24 -8.06
CA ASP A 146 -5.55 22.25 -7.94
C ASP A 146 -4.42 22.69 -6.98
N GLU A 147 -4.53 23.87 -6.37
CA GLU A 147 -3.53 24.43 -5.46
C GLU A 147 -3.41 23.76 -4.07
N PRO A 148 -4.48 23.26 -3.42
CA PRO A 148 -4.36 22.52 -2.17
C PRO A 148 -3.32 21.41 -2.23
N ASN A 149 -2.39 21.42 -1.28
CA ASN A 149 -1.25 20.50 -1.29
C ASN A 149 -0.67 20.23 0.11
N SER A 150 0.32 19.35 0.15
CA SER A 150 1.21 19.16 1.30
C SER A 150 2.38 20.12 1.23
N THR A 151 2.79 20.69 2.37
CA THR A 151 4.03 21.48 2.46
C THR A 151 5.29 20.65 2.17
N GLU A 152 5.20 19.31 2.19
CA GLU A 152 6.29 18.43 1.72
C GLU A 152 6.51 18.53 0.20
N PHE A 153 5.44 18.76 -0.58
CA PHE A 153 5.49 18.73 -2.05
C PHE A 153 5.48 20.13 -2.65
N ASP A 154 4.76 21.05 -2.03
CA ASP A 154 4.71 22.45 -2.40
C ASP A 154 4.75 23.32 -1.13
N ALA A 155 5.92 23.87 -0.82
CA ALA A 155 6.11 24.72 0.34
C ALA A 155 5.45 26.10 0.21
N ASN A 156 5.03 26.49 -1.00
CA ASN A 156 4.46 27.81 -1.30
C ASN A 156 2.94 27.78 -1.51
N THR A 157 2.28 26.61 -1.36
CA THR A 157 0.83 26.51 -1.51
C THR A 157 0.11 27.46 -0.55
N GLU A 158 -0.87 28.23 -1.03
CA GLU A 158 -1.72 29.04 -0.15
C GLU A 158 -2.69 28.17 0.68
N TYR A 159 -2.81 26.88 0.35
CA TYR A 159 -3.71 25.91 0.98
C TYR A 159 -2.97 24.66 1.49
N PRO A 160 -2.17 24.77 2.58
CA PRO A 160 -1.39 23.67 3.15
C PRO A 160 -2.27 22.70 3.94
N ILE A 161 -3.00 21.83 3.25
CA ILE A 161 -3.94 20.89 3.87
C ILE A 161 -3.23 19.72 4.59
N ILE A 162 -1.96 19.48 4.28
CA ILE A 162 -1.07 18.58 5.01
C ILE A 162 0.20 19.38 5.35
N SER A 163 0.57 19.39 6.62
CA SER A 163 1.79 20.05 7.07
C SER A 163 2.40 19.33 8.27
N LEU A 164 3.61 19.74 8.65
CA LEU A 164 4.24 19.28 9.88
C LEU A 164 3.42 19.75 11.09
N MET A 165 3.38 18.93 12.14
CA MET A 165 2.75 19.37 13.38
C MET A 165 3.56 20.52 14.00
N PRO A 166 2.94 21.46 14.75
CA PRO A 166 3.63 22.56 15.41
C PRO A 166 4.92 22.14 16.13
N ASP A 167 4.85 21.06 16.89
CA ASP A 167 5.96 20.52 17.69
C ASP A 167 7.11 19.93 16.84
N GLN A 168 6.94 19.81 15.53
CA GLN A 168 7.94 19.29 14.58
C GLN A 168 8.63 20.40 13.77
N HIS A 169 8.21 21.66 13.88
CA HIS A 169 8.78 22.76 13.08
C HIS A 169 10.23 23.10 13.45
N GLU A 170 10.63 22.88 14.71
CA GLU A 170 12.03 23.09 15.14
C GLU A 170 12.93 21.88 14.87
N MET A 171 12.37 20.76 14.39
CA MET A 171 13.15 19.57 14.06
C MET A 171 13.69 19.68 12.63
N THR A 172 14.94 20.10 12.51
CA THR A 172 15.65 20.20 11.22
C THR A 172 16.09 18.84 10.67
N ASP A 173 16.15 17.80 11.51
CA ASP A 173 16.53 16.45 11.09
C ASP A 173 15.32 15.61 10.69
N MET A 174 15.14 15.44 9.38
CA MET A 174 14.21 14.47 8.81
C MET A 174 14.75 13.05 9.10
N GLY A 175 14.20 12.37 10.11
CA GLY A 175 14.78 11.09 10.58
C GLY A 175 14.17 10.52 11.87
N GLY A 176 15.03 10.11 12.81
CA GLY A 176 14.70 9.32 14.01
C GLY A 176 13.80 9.98 15.06
N THR A 177 13.33 11.20 14.85
CA THR A 177 12.32 11.90 15.67
C THR A 177 10.92 11.88 15.05
N MET A 178 10.78 11.27 13.86
CA MET A 178 9.47 11.05 13.24
C MET A 178 8.60 10.15 14.11
N ARG A 179 7.28 10.40 14.08
CA ARG A 179 6.29 9.60 14.80
C ARG A 179 6.46 8.12 14.42
N LEU A 180 7.00 7.32 15.34
CA LEU A 180 7.35 5.90 15.17
C LEU A 180 7.02 5.12 16.45
N GLY A 181 6.41 3.93 16.35
CA GLY A 181 6.18 3.03 17.49
C GLY A 181 4.70 2.84 17.88
N GLY A 182 4.45 2.29 19.07
CA GLY A 182 3.10 2.10 19.59
C GLY A 182 2.52 3.43 20.08
N TYR A 183 1.42 3.87 19.45
CA TYR A 183 0.62 5.02 19.85
C TYR A 183 -0.82 4.58 20.12
#